data_AF-A0A3B9G635-F1
#
_entry.id   AF-A0A3B9G635-F1
#
_cell.length_a   1.000
_cell.length_b   1.000
_cell.length_c   1.000
_cell.angle_alpha   90.00
_cell.angle_beta   90.00
_cell.angle_gamma   90.00
#
_symmetry.space_group_name_H-M   'P 1'
#
loop_
_entity.id
_entity.type
_entity.pdbx_description
1 polymer ?
#
loop_
_entity_poly.entity_id
_entity_poly.type
_entity_poly.pdbx_seq_one_letter_code
_entity_poly.pdbx_strand_id
1 'polypeptide(L)'
;SAKPFMEEERTFMVSEGKHGGRVMIDFHTKLSPVNGDVFLKGDPEHAGVQYRPANEVEKKKTKYLFPNGVTQVKGVKDLPWAAENYTLSGKEYGVVHMNAPTNPKGTVHSAYRDYGRFGAFFEKEIKKGNSLELDYGFLILDGKLPSVENIDGVWKTWSQ
;
A
#
# COMPACT_ATOMS: atom_id res chain seq x y z
N SER A 1 -9.56 16.49 29.65
CA SER A 1 -9.43 15.45 28.60
C SER A 1 -7.97 15.06 28.47
N ALA A 2 -7.67 13.78 28.27
CA ALA A 2 -6.29 13.35 27.96
C ALA A 2 -5.92 13.87 26.56
N LYS A 3 -4.71 14.43 26.42
CA LYS A 3 -4.21 14.86 25.09
C LYS A 3 -3.91 13.62 24.24
N PRO A 4 -4.21 13.62 22.93
CA PRO A 4 -3.79 12.55 22.04
C PRO A 4 -2.26 12.43 22.06
N PHE A 5 -1.74 11.23 21.82
CA PHE A 5 -0.28 11.05 21.68
C PHE A 5 0.20 11.44 20.28
N MET A 6 -0.66 11.32 19.27
CA MET A 6 -0.41 11.65 17.86
C MET A 6 -1.71 12.06 17.18
N GLU A 7 -1.61 12.96 16.22
CA GLU A 7 -2.68 13.35 15.30
C GLU A 7 -2.34 12.89 13.88
N GLU A 8 -3.38 12.59 13.09
CA GLU A 8 -3.26 12.18 11.70
C GLU A 8 -4.22 13.00 10.83
N GLU A 9 -3.69 13.58 9.76
CA GLU A 9 -4.48 14.18 8.69
C GLU A 9 -4.36 13.31 7.44
N ARG A 10 -5.49 12.83 6.91
CA ARG A 10 -5.52 11.98 5.70
C ARG A 10 -6.28 12.64 4.57
N THR A 11 -5.71 12.54 3.37
CA THR A 11 -6.36 12.95 2.13
C THR A 11 -6.42 11.75 1.19
N PHE A 12 -7.61 11.54 0.62
CA PHE A 12 -7.83 10.59 -0.47
C PHE A 12 -8.23 11.39 -1.71
N MET A 13 -7.40 11.36 -2.75
CA MET A 13 -7.79 11.86 -4.07
C MET A 13 -8.18 10.66 -4.92
N VAL A 14 -9.35 10.75 -5.54
CA VAL A 14 -9.90 9.67 -6.38
C VAL A 14 -10.03 10.21 -7.79
N SER A 15 -9.30 9.60 -8.71
CA SER A 15 -9.33 9.97 -10.13
C SER A 15 -9.57 8.74 -11.00
N GLU A 16 -9.84 8.97 -12.28
CA GLU A 16 -9.85 7.88 -13.26
C GLU A 16 -8.54 7.09 -13.22
N GLY A 17 -8.65 5.76 -13.32
CA GLY A 17 -7.50 4.85 -13.33
C GLY A 17 -6.77 4.93 -14.66
N LYS A 18 -5.88 5.92 -14.81
CA LYS A 18 -5.02 6.02 -16.00
C LYS A 18 -4.30 4.69 -16.24
N HIS A 19 -4.04 4.37 -17.51
CA HIS A 19 -3.40 3.12 -17.96
C HIS A 19 -4.26 1.85 -17.79
N GLY A 20 -5.59 1.99 -17.92
CA GLY A 20 -6.53 0.85 -18.02
C GLY A 20 -7.06 0.34 -16.67
N GLY A 21 -6.81 1.07 -15.58
CA GLY A 21 -7.48 0.82 -14.31
C GLY A 21 -8.87 1.46 -14.26
N ARG A 22 -9.71 0.98 -13.35
CA ARG A 22 -10.99 1.59 -13.03
C ARG A 22 -10.82 2.92 -12.31
N VAL A 23 -9.96 2.95 -11.31
CA VAL A 23 -9.76 4.12 -10.45
C VAL A 23 -8.33 4.16 -9.90
N MET A 24 -7.77 5.35 -9.79
CA MET A 24 -6.57 5.63 -9.01
C MET A 24 -6.99 6.31 -7.71
N ILE A 25 -6.44 5.83 -6.60
CA ILE A 25 -6.61 6.46 -5.28
C ILE A 25 -5.23 6.90 -4.79
N ASP A 26 -5.03 8.20 -4.65
CA ASP A 26 -3.86 8.77 -4.00
C ASP A 26 -4.17 8.95 -2.52
N PHE A 27 -3.42 8.26 -1.68
CA PHE A 27 -3.50 8.34 -0.24
C PHE A 27 -2.29 9.11 0.28
N HIS A 28 -2.55 10.32 0.76
CA HIS A 28 -1.59 11.14 1.48
C HIS A 28 -1.96 11.16 2.97
N THR A 29 -0.98 10.95 3.85
CA THR A 29 -1.19 11.10 5.29
C THR A 29 -0.03 11.83 5.95
N LYS A 30 -0.36 12.68 6.92
CA LYS A 30 0.58 13.39 7.77
C LYS A 30 0.36 12.98 9.22
N LEU A 31 1.40 12.42 9.82
CA LEU A 31 1.43 11.99 11.22
C LEU A 31 2.23 12.99 12.06
N SER A 32 1.59 13.56 13.09
CA SER A 32 2.16 14.60 13.94
C SER A 32 2.10 14.21 15.42
N PRO A 33 3.23 13.91 16.09
CA PRO A 33 3.26 13.64 17.52
C PRO A 33 2.86 14.87 18.34
N VAL A 34 1.90 14.69 19.24
CA VAL A 34 1.36 15.77 20.08
C VAL A 34 1.94 15.72 21.50
N ASN A 35 2.18 14.52 22.02
CA ASN A 35 2.57 14.31 23.41
C ASN A 35 3.86 13.49 23.58
N GLY A 36 4.95 13.97 22.98
CA GLY A 36 6.28 13.35 23.05
C GLY A 36 6.70 12.76 21.72
N ASP A 37 7.87 12.15 21.69
CA ASP A 37 8.35 11.39 20.53
C ASP A 37 7.49 10.14 20.35
N VAL A 38 7.22 9.77 19.10
CA VAL A 38 6.44 8.57 18.76
C VAL A 38 7.30 7.64 17.94
N PHE A 39 7.36 6.37 18.34
CA PHE A 39 8.04 5.33 17.57
C PHE A 39 7.02 4.38 16.94
N LEU A 40 6.91 4.44 15.61
CA LEU A 40 6.15 3.50 14.81
C LEU A 40 6.96 2.20 14.67
N LYS A 41 6.58 1.18 15.44
CA LYS A 41 7.24 -0.14 15.50
C LYS A 41 6.23 -1.28 15.65
N GLY A 42 5.14 -1.19 14.89
CA GLY A 42 4.06 -2.18 14.90
C GLY A 42 4.48 -3.52 14.30
N ASP A 43 3.53 -4.45 14.23
CA ASP A 43 3.72 -5.72 13.53
C ASP A 43 3.47 -5.54 12.02
N PRO A 44 4.41 -5.90 11.12
CA PRO A 44 4.22 -5.80 9.66
C PRO A 44 2.96 -6.49 9.11
N GLU A 45 2.41 -7.46 9.84
CA GLU A 45 1.17 -8.16 9.47
C GLU A 45 -0.09 -7.34 9.71
N HIS A 46 -0.02 -6.33 10.59
CA HIS A 46 -1.18 -5.62 11.14
C HIS A 46 -1.04 -4.09 11.10
N ALA A 47 0.19 -3.58 10.96
CA ALA A 47 0.51 -2.17 10.92
C ALA A 47 0.85 -1.70 9.49
N GLY A 48 1.01 -0.39 9.33
CA GLY A 48 1.28 0.25 8.06
C GLY A 48 0.01 0.57 7.27
N VAL A 49 0.17 0.77 5.97
CA VAL A 49 -0.92 1.11 5.05
C VAL A 49 -1.29 -0.14 4.28
N GLN A 50 -2.52 -0.60 4.45
CA GLN A 50 -2.97 -1.93 4.06
C GLN A 50 -4.20 -1.83 3.16
N TYR A 51 -4.21 -2.64 2.10
CA TYR A 51 -5.39 -2.98 1.33
C TYR A 51 -6.00 -4.28 1.86
N ARG A 52 -7.33 -4.36 1.80
CA ARG A 52 -8.07 -5.59 2.08
C ARG A 52 -9.32 -5.64 1.20
N PRO A 53 -9.49 -6.68 0.35
CA PRO A 53 -10.73 -6.88 -0.38
C PRO A 53 -11.84 -7.38 0.56
N ALA A 54 -13.04 -7.57 0.01
CA ALA A 54 -14.16 -8.15 0.75
C ALA A 54 -13.81 -9.56 1.30
N ASN A 55 -14.47 -9.98 2.38
CA ASN A 55 -14.14 -11.28 3.02
C ASN A 55 -14.49 -12.48 2.13
N GLU A 56 -15.40 -12.29 1.18
CA GLU A 56 -15.98 -13.29 0.28
C GLU A 56 -15.09 -13.62 -0.92
N VAL A 57 -13.83 -13.16 -0.93
CA VAL A 57 -12.88 -13.53 -1.99
C VAL A 57 -12.71 -15.04 -2.08
N GLU A 58 -12.60 -15.54 -3.32
CA GLU A 58 -12.25 -16.93 -3.58
C GLU A 58 -10.76 -17.14 -3.31
N LYS A 59 -10.40 -17.39 -2.05
CA LYS A 59 -9.02 -17.44 -1.54
C LYS A 59 -8.02 -18.20 -2.42
N LYS A 60 -8.43 -19.34 -2.98
CA LYS A 60 -7.56 -20.19 -3.83
C LYS A 60 -7.20 -19.56 -5.18
N LYS A 61 -7.92 -18.51 -5.60
CA LYS A 61 -7.68 -17.77 -6.84
C LYS A 61 -6.90 -16.48 -6.62
N THR A 62 -6.64 -16.10 -5.37
CA THR A 62 -5.83 -14.93 -5.03
C THR A 62 -4.39 -15.15 -5.46
N LYS A 63 -3.83 -14.20 -6.19
CA LYS A 63 -2.45 -14.23 -6.67
C LYS A 63 -1.79 -12.89 -6.43
N TYR A 64 -0.50 -12.94 -6.11
CA TYR A 64 0.30 -11.74 -5.95
C TYR A 64 1.31 -11.61 -7.09
N LEU A 65 1.60 -10.37 -7.47
CA LEU A 65 2.61 -10.00 -8.45
C LEU A 65 3.50 -8.92 -7.84
N PHE A 66 4.80 -8.99 -8.15
CA PHE A 66 5.83 -8.09 -7.62
C PHE A 66 6.76 -7.63 -8.75
N PRO A 67 7.43 -6.48 -8.59
CA PRO A 67 8.42 -5.99 -9.55
C PRO A 67 9.72 -6.80 -9.47
N ASN A 68 10.63 -6.52 -10.41
CA ASN A 68 12.02 -7.00 -10.39
C ASN A 68 12.18 -8.53 -10.32
N GLY A 69 11.22 -9.28 -10.84
CA GLY A 69 11.25 -10.75 -10.83
C GLY A 69 11.10 -11.38 -9.45
N VAL A 70 10.65 -10.62 -8.45
CA VAL A 70 10.43 -11.13 -7.09
C VAL A 70 9.25 -12.11 -7.10
N THR A 71 9.47 -13.30 -6.56
CA THR A 71 8.45 -14.36 -6.42
C THR A 71 8.13 -14.69 -4.97
N GLN A 72 8.95 -14.21 -4.03
CA GLN A 72 8.78 -14.37 -2.59
C GLN A 72 9.08 -13.02 -1.93
N VAL A 73 8.05 -12.37 -1.38
CA VAL A 73 8.15 -10.99 -0.86
C VAL A 73 8.71 -10.90 0.55
N LYS A 74 8.69 -12.00 1.32
CA LYS A 74 9.09 -12.00 2.73
C LYS A 74 10.54 -11.55 2.89
N GLY A 75 10.75 -10.44 3.59
CA GLY A 75 12.07 -9.87 3.85
C GLY A 75 12.64 -9.01 2.72
N VAL A 76 11.92 -8.88 1.58
CA VAL A 76 12.30 -7.96 0.52
C VAL A 76 11.91 -6.55 0.93
N LYS A 77 12.87 -5.63 0.87
CA LYS A 77 12.72 -4.24 1.28
C LYS A 77 12.54 -3.33 0.09
N ASP A 78 11.84 -2.22 0.33
CA ASP A 78 11.71 -1.06 -0.55
C ASP A 78 11.21 -1.41 -1.96
N LEU A 79 10.27 -2.37 -2.03
CA LEU A 79 9.55 -2.63 -3.28
C LEU A 79 8.74 -1.39 -3.68
N PRO A 80 8.80 -0.95 -4.94
CA PRO A 80 8.05 0.20 -5.42
C PRO A 80 6.54 -0.06 -5.41
N TRP A 81 6.13 -1.31 -5.60
CA TRP A 81 4.74 -1.73 -5.52
C TRP A 81 4.62 -3.21 -5.19
N ALA A 82 3.44 -3.60 -4.72
CA ALA A 82 2.96 -4.97 -4.67
C ALA A 82 1.55 -5.00 -5.28
N ALA A 83 1.20 -6.08 -5.95
CA ALA A 83 -0.09 -6.18 -6.61
C ALA A 83 -0.80 -7.50 -6.28
N GLU A 84 -2.12 -7.46 -6.25
CA GLU A 84 -2.98 -8.60 -6.00
C GLU A 84 -4.01 -8.72 -7.13
N ASN A 85 -4.19 -9.92 -7.66
CA ASN A 85 -5.41 -10.33 -8.34
C ASN A 85 -6.24 -11.18 -7.40
N TYR A 86 -7.53 -10.86 -7.28
CA TYR A 86 -8.49 -11.65 -6.50
C TYR A 86 -9.79 -11.85 -7.27
N THR A 87 -10.54 -12.88 -6.90
CA THR A 87 -11.87 -13.15 -7.46
C THR A 87 -12.94 -12.94 -6.40
N LEU A 88 -13.96 -12.14 -6.72
CA LEU A 88 -15.10 -11.85 -5.85
C LEU A 88 -16.39 -12.08 -6.65
N SER A 89 -17.27 -12.94 -6.12
CA SER A 89 -18.54 -13.29 -6.77
C SER A 89 -18.37 -13.71 -8.24
N GLY A 90 -17.34 -14.52 -8.54
CA GLY A 90 -17.02 -15.00 -9.88
C GLY A 90 -16.40 -13.97 -10.83
N LYS A 91 -16.14 -12.74 -10.38
CA LYS A 91 -15.46 -11.69 -11.15
C LYS A 91 -14.04 -11.47 -10.65
N GLU A 92 -13.09 -11.34 -11.57
CA GLU A 92 -11.69 -11.07 -11.28
C GLU A 92 -11.46 -9.55 -11.18
N TYR A 93 -10.64 -9.14 -10.21
CA TYR A 93 -10.22 -7.76 -10.00
C TYR A 93 -8.72 -7.72 -9.73
N GLY A 94 -8.13 -6.56 -9.98
CA GLY A 94 -6.74 -6.26 -9.66
C GLY A 94 -6.61 -5.06 -8.74
N VAL A 95 -5.59 -5.06 -7.90
CA VAL A 95 -5.15 -3.88 -7.14
C VAL A 95 -3.63 -3.80 -7.17
N VAL A 96 -3.09 -2.62 -7.44
CA VAL A 96 -1.66 -2.31 -7.27
C VAL A 96 -1.54 -1.34 -6.10
N HIS A 97 -0.84 -1.75 -5.05
CA HIS A 97 -0.44 -0.90 -3.94
C HIS A 97 0.95 -0.32 -4.22
N MET A 98 1.03 0.98 -4.47
CA MET A 98 2.24 1.71 -4.83
C MET A 98 2.81 2.45 -3.61
N ASN A 99 4.13 2.37 -3.46
CA ASN A 99 4.89 2.99 -2.39
C ASN A 99 5.73 4.13 -2.99
N ALA A 100 5.52 5.37 -2.55
CA ALA A 100 6.28 6.51 -3.04
C ALA A 100 7.77 6.39 -2.64
N PRO A 101 8.71 6.84 -3.48
CA PRO A 101 10.14 6.80 -3.17
C PRO A 101 10.54 7.71 -2.00
N THR A 102 9.70 8.69 -1.66
CA THR A 102 9.80 9.60 -0.51
C THR A 102 9.46 8.93 0.83
N ASN A 103 8.72 7.81 0.81
CA ASN A 103 8.40 7.07 2.02
C ASN A 103 9.66 6.49 2.70
N PRO A 104 9.60 6.17 4.01
CA PRO A 104 10.74 5.64 4.75
C PRO A 104 11.38 4.41 4.08
N LYS A 105 12.71 4.36 4.09
CA LYS A 105 13.47 3.18 3.64
C LYS A 105 13.36 2.03 4.61
N GLY A 106 13.65 0.83 4.14
CA GLY A 106 13.43 -0.41 4.87
C GLY A 106 11.97 -0.86 4.90
N THR A 107 11.12 -0.29 4.05
CA THR A 107 9.70 -0.68 3.95
C THR A 107 9.61 -2.12 3.48
N VAL A 108 8.81 -2.95 4.15
CA VAL A 108 8.49 -4.32 3.72
C VAL A 108 7.02 -4.44 3.35
N HIS A 109 6.67 -5.41 2.51
CA HIS A 109 5.27 -5.71 2.17
C HIS A 109 4.80 -7.02 2.79
N SER A 110 3.60 -7.01 3.38
CA SER A 110 2.92 -8.19 3.91
C SER A 110 1.94 -8.81 2.90
N ALA A 111 2.43 -9.26 1.75
CA ALA A 111 1.62 -9.72 0.60
C ALA A 111 1.68 -11.24 0.36
N TYR A 112 1.03 -12.02 1.21
CA TYR A 112 1.03 -13.50 1.12
C TYR A 112 -0.22 -14.15 1.72
N ARG A 113 -1.24 -13.38 2.05
CA ARG A 113 -2.47 -13.92 2.64
C ARG A 113 -3.44 -14.27 1.53
N ASP A 114 -3.93 -15.51 1.52
CA ASP A 114 -4.88 -15.98 0.50
C ASP A 114 -6.21 -15.21 0.49
N TYR A 115 -6.57 -14.56 1.60
CA TYR A 115 -7.73 -13.67 1.71
C TYR A 115 -7.44 -12.21 1.32
N GLY A 116 -6.28 -11.90 0.75
CA GLY A 116 -6.03 -10.64 0.07
C GLY A 116 -5.60 -9.45 0.93
N ARG A 117 -5.36 -9.63 2.23
CA ARG A 117 -4.78 -8.53 3.04
C ARG A 117 -3.30 -8.37 2.69
N PHE A 118 -2.92 -7.18 2.23
CA PHE A 118 -1.52 -6.82 2.00
C PHE A 118 -1.29 -5.32 2.02
N GLY A 119 -0.03 -4.93 2.24
CA GLY A 119 0.32 -3.52 2.35
C GLY A 119 1.75 -3.29 2.74
N ALA A 120 2.12 -2.02 2.85
CA ALA A 120 3.46 -1.57 3.15
C ALA A 120 3.61 -1.25 4.65
N PHE A 121 4.71 -1.70 5.24
CA PHE A 121 5.07 -1.44 6.63
C PHE A 121 6.51 -0.93 6.71
N PHE A 122 6.73 0.08 7.56
CA PHE A 122 8.04 0.63 7.87
C PHE A 122 8.13 0.94 9.36
N GLU A 123 9.37 1.10 9.84
CA GLU A 123 9.63 1.62 11.18
C GLU A 123 10.15 3.04 11.10
N LYS A 124 9.65 3.92 11.97
CA LYS A 124 10.08 5.32 12.01
C LYS A 124 9.84 5.94 13.37
N GLU A 125 10.85 6.61 13.89
CA GLU A 125 10.69 7.55 15.00
C GLU A 125 10.33 8.94 14.44
N ILE A 126 9.31 9.55 15.03
CA ILE A 126 8.88 10.91 14.75
C ILE A 126 9.09 11.74 16.03
N LYS A 127 9.99 12.71 15.96
CA LYS A 127 10.29 13.61 17.07
C LYS A 127 9.16 14.60 17.30
N LYS A 128 8.89 14.96 18.55
CA LYS A 128 7.90 16.00 18.88
C LYS A 128 8.23 17.30 18.14
N GLY A 129 7.22 17.88 17.48
CA GLY A 129 7.37 19.10 16.68
C GLY A 129 7.71 18.86 15.20
N ASN A 130 8.03 17.61 14.82
CA ASN A 130 8.15 17.20 13.42
C ASN A 130 6.88 16.46 12.97
N SER A 131 6.75 16.28 11.66
CA SER A 131 5.74 15.41 11.05
C SER A 131 6.38 14.37 10.14
N LEU A 132 5.68 13.26 9.94
CA LEU A 132 5.98 12.29 8.91
C LEU A 132 4.86 12.33 7.86
N GLU A 133 5.24 12.58 6.62
CA GLU A 133 4.34 12.50 5.47
C GLU A 133 4.59 11.20 4.72
N LEU A 134 3.50 10.59 4.25
CA LEU A 134 3.53 9.33 3.53
C LEU A 134 2.57 9.39 2.35
N ASP A 135 3.02 8.85 1.23
CA ASP A 135 2.27 8.82 -0.03
C ASP A 135 2.17 7.38 -0.54
N TYR A 136 0.94 6.91 -0.73
CA TYR A 136 0.65 5.61 -1.31
C TYR A 136 -0.39 5.73 -2.40
N GLY A 137 -0.28 4.88 -3.42
CA GLY A 137 -1.22 4.85 -4.53
C GLY A 137 -1.92 3.51 -4.60
N PHE A 138 -3.20 3.51 -4.96
CA PHE A 138 -3.97 2.29 -5.23
C PHE A 138 -4.57 2.38 -6.62
N LEU A 139 -4.02 1.62 -7.56
CA LEU A 139 -4.66 1.42 -8.87
C LEU A 139 -5.59 0.21 -8.75
N ILE A 140 -6.89 0.44 -8.89
CA ILE A 140 -7.90 -0.61 -8.91
C ILE A 140 -8.24 -0.94 -10.36
N LEU A 141 -8.34 -2.22 -10.67
CA LEU A 141 -8.58 -2.72 -12.03
C LEU A 141 -9.77 -3.68 -12.08
N ASP A 142 -10.47 -3.63 -13.20
CA ASP A 142 -11.38 -4.70 -13.60
C ASP A 142 -10.60 -5.81 -14.31
N GLY A 143 -10.74 -7.05 -13.85
CA GLY A 143 -10.06 -8.20 -14.43
C GLY A 143 -8.62 -8.38 -13.96
N LYS A 144 -7.79 -8.89 -14.88
CA LYS A 144 -6.41 -9.31 -14.61
C LYS A 144 -5.48 -8.13 -14.41
N LEU A 145 -4.44 -8.32 -13.60
CA LEU A 145 -3.35 -7.36 -13.50
C LEU A 145 -2.66 -7.19 -14.87
N PRO A 146 -2.19 -5.98 -15.20
CA PRO A 146 -1.34 -5.75 -16.36
C PRO A 146 0.02 -6.45 -16.19
N SER A 147 0.85 -6.40 -17.24
CA SER A 147 2.24 -6.85 -17.14
C SER A 147 3.04 -6.03 -16.11
N VAL A 148 4.11 -6.62 -15.58
CA VAL A 148 5.05 -5.95 -14.67
C VAL A 148 5.55 -4.63 -15.28
N GLU A 149 5.91 -4.63 -16.56
CA GLU A 149 6.39 -3.43 -17.27
C GLU A 149 5.37 -2.30 -17.30
N ASN A 150 4.08 -2.64 -17.52
CA ASN A 150 3.02 -1.64 -17.50
C ASN A 150 2.85 -1.07 -16.08
N ILE A 151 2.85 -1.93 -15.05
CA ILE A 151 2.73 -1.47 -13.65
C ILE A 151 3.93 -0.60 -13.26
N ASP A 152 5.15 -0.96 -13.67
CA ASP A 152 6.34 -0.15 -13.47
C ASP A 152 6.22 1.22 -14.14
N GLY A 153 5.65 1.29 -15.35
CA GLY A 153 5.35 2.54 -16.05
C GLY A 153 4.35 3.42 -15.29
N VAL A 154 3.29 2.83 -14.75
CA VAL A 154 2.32 3.54 -13.91
C VAL A 154 2.99 4.08 -12.66
N TRP A 155 3.72 3.23 -11.92
CA TRP A 155 4.40 3.64 -10.70
C TRP A 155 5.35 4.81 -10.96
N LYS A 156 6.20 4.73 -12.00
CA LYS A 156 7.13 5.80 -12.36
C LYS A 156 6.45 7.11 -12.66
N THR A 157 5.28 7.08 -13.30
CA THR A 157 4.52 8.29 -13.65
C THR A 157 3.80 8.86 -12.43
N TRP A 158 3.23 7.99 -11.60
CA TRP A 158 2.52 8.35 -10.37
C TRP A 158 3.46 8.90 -9.30
N SER A 159 4.69 8.38 -9.21
CA SER A 159 5.64 8.72 -8.14
C SER A 159 6.51 9.95 -8.41
N GLN A 160 6.30 10.64 -9.54
CA GLN A 160 7.02 11.88 -9.91
C GLN A 160 6.33 13.10 -9.32
#